data_AF-A0A3C1G9G1-F1
#
_entry.id   AF-A0A3C1G9G1-F1
#
_cell.length_a   1.000
_cell.length_b   1.000
_cell.length_c   1.000
_cell.angle_alpha   90.00
_cell.angle_beta   90.00
_cell.angle_gamma   90.00
#
_symmetry.space_group_name_H-M   'P 1'
#
loop_
_entity.id
_entity.type
_entity.pdbx_description
1 polymer ?
#
loop_
_entity_poly.entity_id
_entity_poly.type
_entity_poly.pdbx_seq_one_letter_code
_entity_poly.pdbx_strand_id
1 'polypeptide(L)'
;MVTDGEPTAHMEDGEAQFSYPPTRRTLQETLKEVQRCTREGIIINTFMLDESRMLAAFVEQMARINRGRAFFVTPERLGEFVLVDYVRGKRVRSSR
;
A
#
# COMPACT_ATOMS: atom_id res chain seq x y z
N MET A 1 -0.91 4.41 1.79
CA MET A 1 -0.12 3.32 2.38
C MET A 1 1.31 3.46 1.89
N VAL A 2 2.30 3.28 2.77
CA VAL A 2 3.72 3.27 2.42
C VAL A 2 4.28 1.95 2.94
N THR A 3 5.06 1.22 2.15
CA THR A 3 5.61 -0.09 2.52
C THR A 3 6.92 -0.40 1.82
N ASP A 4 7.79 -1.13 2.50
CA ASP A 4 9.11 -1.58 2.08
C ASP A 4 9.20 -3.12 1.90
N GLY A 5 8.08 -3.84 2.03
CA GLY A 5 8.10 -5.30 1.99
C GLY A 5 6.72 -5.93 1.79
N GLU A 6 6.73 -7.26 1.65
CA GLU A 6 5.52 -8.05 1.51
C GLU A 6 4.76 -8.20 2.83
N PRO A 7 3.44 -8.42 2.81
CA PRO A 7 2.69 -8.64 4.05
C PRO A 7 3.12 -9.96 4.69
N THR A 8 3.60 -9.90 5.93
CA THR A 8 4.10 -11.05 6.70
C THR A 8 3.10 -11.57 7.74
N ALA A 9 2.03 -10.81 7.99
CA ALA A 9 1.02 -11.15 8.99
C ALA A 9 -0.41 -11.02 8.45
N HIS A 10 -1.31 -11.81 9.01
CA HIS A 10 -2.77 -11.69 8.81
C HIS A 10 -3.52 -12.07 10.09
N MET A 11 -4.79 -11.66 10.18
CA MET A 11 -5.67 -12.08 11.27
C MET A 11 -6.43 -13.35 10.86
N GLU A 12 -6.46 -14.33 11.75
CA GLU A 12 -7.21 -15.58 11.59
C GLU A 12 -7.84 -15.94 12.94
N ASP A 13 -9.17 -16.09 12.97
CA ASP A 13 -9.94 -16.42 14.17
C ASP A 13 -9.68 -15.51 15.38
N GLY A 14 -9.39 -14.23 15.12
CA GLY A 14 -9.11 -13.22 16.14
C GLY A 14 -7.65 -13.17 16.59
N GLU A 15 -6.80 -14.05 16.08
CA GLU A 15 -5.38 -14.13 16.41
C GLU A 15 -4.51 -13.66 15.23
N ALA A 16 -3.38 -13.04 15.56
CA ALA A 16 -2.41 -12.63 14.55
C ALA A 16 -1.48 -13.80 14.17
N GLN A 17 -1.50 -14.20 12.91
CA GLN A 17 -0.58 -15.18 12.35
C GLN A 17 0.58 -14.47 11.65
N PHE A 18 1.81 -14.89 11.92
CA PHE A 18 3.03 -14.30 11.34
C PHE A 18 3.92 -15.35 10.67
N SER A 19 4.49 -15.02 9.50
CA SER A 19 5.47 -15.86 8.82
C SER A 19 6.43 -15.05 7.95
N TYR A 20 7.71 -15.44 7.97
CA TYR A 20 8.72 -14.97 7.03
C TYR A 20 9.51 -16.17 6.46
N PRO A 21 9.45 -16.45 5.14
CA PRO A 21 8.73 -15.71 4.11
C PRO A 21 7.20 -15.75 4.28
N PRO A 22 6.45 -14.84 3.65
CA PRO A 22 5.00 -14.79 3.79
C PRO A 22 4.34 -16.05 3.22
N THR A 23 3.29 -16.51 3.89
CA THR A 23 2.53 -17.67 3.41
C THR A 23 1.56 -17.25 2.31
N ARG A 24 1.12 -18.22 1.50
CA ARG A 24 0.01 -18.01 0.54
C ARG A 24 -1.26 -17.52 1.23
N ARG A 25 -1.54 -17.99 2.46
CA ARG A 25 -2.68 -17.56 3.28
C ARG A 25 -2.57 -16.06 3.59
N THR A 26 -1.41 -15.61 4.07
CA THR A 26 -1.13 -14.19 4.36
C THR A 26 -1.39 -13.29 3.15
N LEU A 27 -0.90 -13.68 1.97
CA LEU A 27 -1.13 -12.92 0.74
C LEU A 27 -2.63 -12.85 0.38
N GLN A 28 -3.34 -13.98 0.51
CA GLN A 28 -4.78 -14.06 0.20
C GLN A 28 -5.63 -13.23 1.16
N GLU A 29 -5.38 -13.31 2.47
CA GLU A 29 -6.11 -12.52 3.46
C GLU A 29 -5.86 -11.03 3.27
N THR A 30 -4.63 -10.63 2.93
CA THR A 30 -4.33 -9.24 2.59
C THR A 30 -5.16 -8.76 1.40
N LEU A 31 -5.26 -9.56 0.32
CA LEU A 31 -6.06 -9.18 -0.85
C LEU A 31 -7.57 -9.16 -0.57
N LYS A 32 -8.08 -10.04 0.31
CA LYS A 32 -9.47 -9.99 0.78
C LYS A 32 -9.77 -8.70 1.51
N GLU A 33 -8.83 -8.24 2.35
CA GLU A 33 -8.98 -6.98 3.07
C GLU A 33 -8.95 -5.79 2.11
N VAL A 34 -8.05 -5.80 1.12
CA VAL A 34 -8.04 -4.80 0.04
C VAL A 34 -9.40 -4.76 -0.68
N GLN A 35 -9.98 -5.92 -1.00
CA GLN A 35 -11.31 -6.00 -1.60
C GLN A 35 -12.41 -5.47 -0.67
N ARG A 36 -12.30 -5.67 0.66
CA ARG A 36 -13.23 -5.12 1.64
C ARG A 36 -13.16 -3.59 1.68
N CYS A 37 -11.96 -3.02 1.83
CA CYS A 37 -11.72 -1.58 1.76
C CYS A 37 -12.30 -0.97 0.47
N THR A 38 -12.12 -1.66 -0.66
CA THR A 38 -12.65 -1.23 -1.95
C THR A 38 -14.18 -1.14 -1.96
N ARG A 39 -14.85 -2.15 -1.39
CA ARG A 39 -16.32 -2.17 -1.27
C ARG A 39 -16.84 -1.07 -0.34
N GLU A 40 -16.05 -0.69 0.66
CA GLU A 40 -16.33 0.41 1.58
C GLU A 40 -15.98 1.80 1.00
N GLY A 41 -15.49 1.87 -0.25
CA GLY A 41 -15.13 3.13 -0.91
C GLY A 41 -13.79 3.72 -0.45
N ILE A 42 -12.96 2.94 0.24
CA ILE A 42 -11.63 3.35 0.71
C ILE A 42 -10.62 3.14 -0.42
N ILE A 43 -10.07 4.24 -0.94
CA ILE A 43 -9.01 4.21 -1.96
C ILE A 43 -7.62 4.13 -1.30
N ILE A 44 -6.87 3.10 -1.68
CA ILE A 44 -5.53 2.78 -1.22
C ILE A 44 -4.54 3.20 -2.31
N ASN A 45 -3.87 4.34 -2.09
CA ASN A 45 -2.68 4.68 -2.84
C ASN A 45 -1.45 4.10 -2.13
N THR A 46 -0.62 3.34 -2.85
CA THR A 46 0.51 2.60 -2.28
C THR A 46 1.83 3.17 -2.78
N PHE A 47 2.71 3.54 -1.87
CA PHE A 47 4.11 3.87 -2.16
C PHE A 47 4.99 2.70 -1.73
N MET A 48 5.69 2.10 -2.68
CA MET A 48 6.54 0.94 -2.50
C MET A 48 8.00 1.35 -2.57
N LEU A 49 8.79 1.02 -1.54
CA LEU A 49 10.18 1.45 -1.39
C LEU A 49 11.22 0.42 -1.83
N ASP A 50 10.79 -0.80 -2.16
CA ASP A 50 11.63 -1.93 -2.56
C ASP A 50 11.61 -2.09 -4.09
N GLU A 51 12.62 -2.75 -4.66
CA GLU A 51 12.75 -3.11 -6.08
C GLU A 51 12.37 -4.58 -6.37
N SER A 52 11.97 -5.34 -5.36
CA SER A 52 11.55 -6.74 -5.50
C SER A 52 10.43 -6.90 -6.54
N ARG A 53 10.70 -7.70 -7.58
CA ARG A 53 9.72 -8.05 -8.63
C ARG A 53 8.46 -8.72 -8.06
N MET A 54 8.61 -9.48 -6.98
CA MET A 54 7.50 -10.20 -6.36
C MET A 54 6.57 -9.23 -5.63
N LEU A 55 7.15 -8.30 -4.85
CA LEU A 55 6.39 -7.25 -4.21
C LEU A 55 5.71 -6.33 -5.24
N ALA A 56 6.41 -6.01 -6.34
CA ALA A 56 5.84 -5.21 -7.41
C ALA A 56 4.56 -5.82 -7.98
N ALA A 57 4.61 -7.12 -8.34
CA ALA A 57 3.45 -7.84 -8.86
C ALA A 57 2.29 -7.89 -7.86
N PHE A 58 2.60 -8.06 -6.57
CA PHE A 58 1.59 -8.04 -5.52
C PHE A 58 0.92 -6.66 -5.38
N VAL A 59 1.71 -5.58 -5.35
CA VAL A 59 1.21 -4.20 -5.26
C VAL A 59 0.39 -3.83 -6.50
N GLU A 60 0.78 -4.28 -7.70
CA GLU A 60 -0.03 -4.11 -8.91
C GLU A 60 -1.40 -4.80 -8.80
N GLN A 61 -1.44 -6.01 -8.22
CA GLN A 61 -2.70 -6.71 -7.98
C GLN A 61 -3.58 -5.96 -6.98
N MET A 62 -3.00 -5.44 -5.90
CA MET A 62 -3.73 -4.59 -4.94
C MET A 62 -4.32 -3.35 -5.62
N ALA A 63 -3.52 -2.63 -6.40
CA ALA A 63 -3.96 -1.43 -7.11
C ALA A 63 -5.11 -1.74 -8.09
N ARG A 64 -5.04 -2.89 -8.78
CA ARG A 64 -6.10 -3.34 -9.70
C ARG A 64 -7.42 -3.64 -8.99
N ILE A 65 -7.37 -4.31 -7.84
CA ILE A 65 -8.56 -4.60 -7.03
C ILE A 65 -9.15 -3.31 -6.49
N ASN A 66 -8.30 -2.45 -5.91
CA ASN A 66 -8.75 -1.26 -5.20
C ASN A 66 -9.09 -0.06 -6.09
N ARG A 67 -8.57 -0.04 -7.31
CA ARG A 67 -8.62 1.12 -8.23
C ARG A 67 -7.84 2.34 -7.70
N GLY A 68 -6.92 2.11 -6.75
CA GLY A 68 -5.94 3.08 -6.29
C GLY A 68 -4.68 3.10 -7.15
N ARG A 69 -3.74 3.97 -6.82
CA ARG A 69 -2.47 4.12 -7.55
C ARG A 69 -1.33 3.43 -6.81
N ALA A 70 -0.44 2.78 -7.56
CA ALA A 70 0.84 2.29 -7.06
C ALA A 70 1.97 3.21 -7.54
N PHE A 71 2.83 3.60 -6.61
CA PHE A 71 4.01 4.41 -6.85
C PHE A 71 5.24 3.59 -6.48
N PHE A 72 6.07 3.31 -7.47
CA PHE A 72 7.35 2.63 -7.29
C PHE A 72 8.42 3.71 -7.13
N VAL A 73 9.00 3.78 -5.95
CA VAL A 73 10.00 4.80 -5.60
C VAL A 73 11.24 4.10 -5.08
N THR A 74 12.41 4.58 -5.49
CA THR A 74 13.65 4.21 -4.80
C THR A 74 13.76 5.05 -3.53
N PRO A 75 14.42 4.56 -2.46
CA PRO A 75 14.57 5.29 -1.21
C PRO A 75 15.10 6.73 -1.38
N GLU A 76 16.00 6.93 -2.35
CA GLU A 76 16.61 8.23 -2.66
C GLU A 76 15.60 9.21 -3.26
N ARG A 77 14.55 8.72 -3.92
CA ARG A 77 13.53 9.51 -4.60
C ARG A 77 12.21 9.63 -3.81
N LEU A 78 12.03 8.84 -2.75
CA LEU A 78 10.84 8.92 -1.88
C LEU A 78 10.66 10.33 -1.30
N GLY A 79 11.77 10.96 -0.86
CA GLY A 79 11.75 12.29 -0.26
C GLY A 79 11.14 13.35 -1.19
N GLU A 80 11.40 13.26 -2.49
CA GLU A 80 10.87 14.20 -3.49
C GLU A 80 9.35 14.13 -3.59
N PHE A 81 8.77 12.92 -3.65
CA PHE A 81 7.32 12.73 -3.78
C PHE A 81 6.58 13.13 -2.50
N VAL A 82 7.08 12.75 -1.32
CA VAL A 82 6.47 13.12 -0.03
C VAL A 82 6.49 14.63 0.17
N LEU A 83 7.61 15.30 -0.14
CA LEU A 83 7.71 16.76 -0.07
C LEU A 83 6.77 17.46 -1.05
N VAL A 84 6.67 16.97 -2.30
CA VAL A 84 5.78 17.57 -3.31
C VAL A 84 4.32 17.49 -2.88
N ASP A 85 3.84 16.35 -2.39
CA ASP A 85 2.47 16.22 -1.92
C ASP A 85 2.22 17.05 -0.64
N TYR A 86 3.19 17.12 0.27
CA TYR A 86 3.11 17.97 1.46
C TYR A 86 2.98 19.46 1.10
N VAL A 87 3.78 19.94 0.14
CA VAL A 87 3.71 21.34 -0.36
C VAL A 87 2.39 21.60 -1.10
N ARG A 88 1.90 20.64 -1.91
CA ARG A 88 0.60 20.75 -2.61
C ARG A 88 -0.59 20.79 -1.63
N GLY A 89 -0.50 20.09 -0.50
CA GLY A 89 -1.49 20.13 0.59
C GLY A 89 -1.56 21.46 1.34
N LYS A 90 -0.54 22.33 1.22
CA LYS A 90 -0.50 23.68 1.83
C LYS A 90 -1.11 24.79 0.98
N ARG A 91 -1.99 24.51 0.01
CA ARG A 91 -2.91 25.54 -0.51
C ARG A 91 -3.97 25.87 0.54
N VAL A 92 -3.54 26.59 1.58
CA VAL A 92 -4.40 27.33 2.50
C VAL A 92 -5.33 28.17 1.64
N ARG A 93 -6.64 27.98 1.83
CA ARG A 93 -7.68 28.86 1.29
C ARG A 93 -7.33 30.28 1.72
N SER A 94 -6.82 31.08 0.79
CA SER A 94 -6.84 32.54 0.93
C SER A 94 -8.32 32.92 0.93
N SER A 95 -8.88 33.09 2.12
CA SER A 95 -10.16 33.74 2.34
C SER A 95 -10.04 35.17 1.80
N ARG A 96 -10.86 35.47 0.80
CA ARG A 96 -11.23 36.85 0.45
C ARG A 96 -12.23 37.36 1.48
#